data_AF-T0Z6C3-F1
#
_entry.id   AF-T0Z6C3-F1
#
_cell.length_a   1.000
_cell.length_b   1.000
_cell.length_c   1.000
_cell.angle_alpha   90.00
_cell.angle_beta   90.00
_cell.angle_gamma   90.00
#
_symmetry.space_group_name_H-M   'P 1'
#
loop_
_entity.id
_entity.type
_entity.pdbx_description
1 polymer ?
#
loop_
_entity_poly.entity_id
_entity_poly.type
_entity_poly.pdbx_seq_one_letter_code
_entity_poly.pdbx_strand_id
1 'polypeptide(L)'
;MPASGSTSFRVKIPRTPPAGASAPLDLDAGTASSRPATDVPGTFITALPPLAEPSMRELEVRAVNPPYSYSRVSYNDRTKEYLYEILEPQLSAHEKGLVTHLKATLTQILGSETAELSTADKR
;
A
#
# COMPACT_ATOMS: atom_id res chain seq x y z
N MET A 1 -13.99 -7.89 -36.69
CA MET A 1 -13.80 -8.86 -35.61
C MET A 1 -12.33 -9.28 -35.56
N PRO A 2 -11.45 -8.66 -34.76
CA PRO A 2 -10.12 -9.22 -34.52
C PRO A 2 -10.06 -10.00 -33.20
N ALA A 3 -9.53 -11.22 -33.27
CA ALA A 3 -9.36 -12.14 -32.15
C ALA A 3 -8.20 -11.71 -31.24
N SER A 4 -8.45 -11.75 -29.94
CA SER A 4 -7.53 -11.39 -28.87
C SER A 4 -6.46 -12.47 -28.67
N GLY A 5 -5.19 -12.12 -28.89
CA GLY A 5 -4.05 -12.98 -28.59
C GLY A 5 -3.73 -12.96 -27.10
N SER A 6 -3.93 -14.10 -26.42
CA SER A 6 -3.60 -14.30 -25.00
C SER A 6 -2.16 -14.77 -24.85
N THR A 7 -1.23 -13.86 -24.57
CA THR A 7 0.17 -14.22 -24.28
C THR A 7 0.30 -14.66 -22.83
N SER A 8 0.56 -15.95 -22.61
CA SER A 8 0.80 -16.55 -21.30
C SER A 8 2.31 -16.67 -21.06
N PHE A 9 2.82 -16.11 -19.95
CA PHE A 9 4.21 -16.31 -19.53
C PHE A 9 4.28 -17.23 -18.31
N ARG A 10 5.13 -18.25 -18.39
CA ARG A 10 5.33 -19.26 -17.34
C ARG A 10 6.62 -18.95 -16.59
N VAL A 11 6.51 -18.50 -15.34
CA VAL A 11 7.69 -18.25 -14.48
C VAL A 11 7.95 -19.47 -13.62
N LYS A 12 9.15 -20.06 -13.75
CA LYS A 12 9.68 -21.12 -12.89
C LYS A 12 10.57 -20.47 -11.83
N ILE A 13 10.22 -20.58 -10.56
CA ILE A 13 11.00 -20.01 -9.45
C ILE A 13 11.78 -21.15 -8.75
N PRO A 14 13.13 -21.11 -8.69
CA PRO A 14 13.89 -22.04 -7.86
C PRO A 14 13.83 -21.62 -6.38
N ARG A 15 13.65 -22.61 -5.49
CA ARG A 15 13.70 -22.43 -4.03
C ARG A 15 15.15 -22.54 -3.54
N THR A 16 15.65 -21.48 -2.92
CA THR A 16 16.81 -21.57 -2.02
C THR A 16 16.61 -20.59 -0.85
N PRO A 17 16.80 -21.01 0.41
CA PRO A 17 16.66 -20.13 1.57
C PRO A 17 17.97 -19.33 1.78
N PRO A 18 17.92 -18.05 2.19
CA PRO A 18 19.11 -17.33 2.59
C PRO A 18 19.53 -17.73 4.01
N ALA A 19 20.76 -18.25 4.14
CA ALA A 19 21.48 -18.36 5.39
C ALA A 19 22.10 -16.99 5.76
N GLY A 20 22.02 -16.60 7.03
CA GLY A 20 22.82 -15.50 7.57
C GLY A 20 22.06 -14.55 8.49
N ALA A 21 21.97 -14.90 9.77
CA ALA A 21 21.67 -13.98 10.86
C ALA A 21 22.93 -13.23 11.30
N SER A 22 22.85 -11.91 11.56
CA SER A 22 23.71 -11.01 12.37
C SER A 22 23.32 -9.56 12.00
N ALA A 23 23.08 -8.55 12.84
CA ALA A 23 23.24 -8.26 14.27
C ALA A 23 22.33 -7.04 14.62
N PRO A 24 22.05 -6.73 15.91
CA PRO A 24 21.20 -5.60 16.29
C PRO A 24 21.98 -4.27 16.38
N LEU A 25 21.38 -3.17 15.93
CA LEU A 25 21.84 -1.81 16.16
C LEU A 25 20.86 -1.12 17.13
N ASP A 26 21.33 -0.90 18.36
CA ASP A 26 20.66 -0.13 19.40
C ASP A 26 20.55 1.34 18.98
N LEU A 27 19.33 1.88 18.88
CA LEU A 27 19.10 3.32 18.85
C LEU A 27 17.92 3.70 19.75
N ASP A 28 18.26 4.48 20.77
CA ASP A 28 17.48 5.15 21.80
C ASP A 28 16.09 5.65 21.35
N ALA A 29 15.05 5.35 22.15
CA ALA A 29 13.72 5.92 21.99
C ALA A 29 13.09 6.22 23.35
N GLY A 30 13.04 7.51 23.66
CA GLY A 30 12.24 8.08 24.73
C GLY A 30 10.74 7.78 24.57
N THR A 31 10.11 7.61 25.72
CA THR A 31 8.69 7.44 26.00
C THR A 31 7.75 8.28 25.12
N ALA A 32 6.92 7.63 24.30
CA ALA A 32 5.55 8.09 24.03
C ALA A 32 4.63 6.98 23.46
N SER A 33 3.68 6.59 24.31
CA SER A 33 2.29 6.21 24.00
C SER A 33 1.99 4.84 23.36
N SER A 34 1.30 4.04 24.16
CA SER A 34 0.73 2.73 23.88
C SER A 34 -0.18 2.68 22.66
N ARG A 35 0.14 1.81 21.68
CA ARG A 35 -0.86 1.09 20.87
C ARG A 35 -0.58 -0.40 21.06
N PRO A 36 -1.59 -1.26 21.27
CA PRO A 36 -1.36 -2.69 21.29
C PRO A 36 -0.94 -3.11 19.88
N ALA A 37 0.37 -3.26 19.68
CA ALA A 37 0.95 -3.89 18.52
C ALA A 37 0.58 -5.38 18.59
N THR A 38 -0.59 -5.72 18.06
CA THR A 38 -0.69 -7.03 17.41
C THR A 38 0.34 -6.96 16.29
N ASP A 39 1.37 -7.79 16.35
CA ASP A 39 2.50 -7.80 15.43
C ASP A 39 2.00 -8.09 14.01
N VAL A 40 1.58 -7.02 13.30
CA VAL A 40 1.05 -7.15 11.95
C VAL A 40 2.24 -7.16 11.01
N PRO A 41 2.49 -8.25 10.26
CA PRO A 41 3.57 -8.28 9.28
C PRO A 41 3.42 -7.10 8.32
N GLY A 42 4.50 -6.38 8.02
CA GLY A 42 4.44 -5.17 7.21
C GLY A 42 5.56 -4.19 7.52
N THR A 43 5.38 -2.94 7.09
CA THR A 43 6.25 -1.83 7.52
C THR A 43 5.61 -1.09 8.68
N PHE A 44 6.39 -0.27 9.38
CA PHE A 44 5.87 0.63 10.41
C PHE A 44 4.82 1.63 9.88
N ILE A 45 4.70 1.81 8.56
CA ILE A 45 3.74 2.73 7.92
C ILE A 45 2.54 1.97 7.34
N THR A 46 2.78 0.83 6.69
CA THR A 46 1.74 0.03 6.03
C THR A 46 1.69 -1.37 6.63
N ALA A 47 0.62 -1.63 7.38
CA ALA A 47 0.36 -2.94 7.97
C ALA A 47 -0.24 -3.91 6.93
N LEU A 48 0.21 -5.17 6.88
CA LEU A 48 -0.44 -6.22 6.08
C LEU A 48 -1.41 -6.99 7.00
N PRO A 49 -2.71 -6.66 6.98
CA PRO A 49 -3.67 -7.27 7.89
C PRO A 49 -3.75 -8.79 7.67
N PRO A 50 -4.00 -9.60 8.71
CA PRO A 50 -4.21 -11.03 8.53
C PRO A 50 -5.43 -11.30 7.62
N LEU A 51 -5.45 -12.47 6.97
CA LEU A 51 -6.60 -12.88 6.16
C LEU A 51 -7.84 -13.07 7.05
N ALA A 52 -8.98 -12.53 6.61
CA ALA A 52 -10.21 -12.52 7.40
C ALA A 52 -10.92 -13.88 7.46
N GLU A 53 -10.82 -14.68 6.39
CA GLU A 53 -11.47 -15.98 6.29
C GLU A 53 -10.45 -17.11 6.26
N PRO A 54 -10.71 -18.24 6.94
CA PRO A 54 -9.83 -19.42 6.88
C PRO A 54 -9.83 -20.09 5.50
N SER A 55 -10.84 -19.84 4.66
CA SER A 55 -10.88 -20.28 3.26
C SER A 55 -10.02 -19.44 2.33
N MET A 56 -9.44 -18.34 2.80
CA MET A 56 -8.50 -17.55 2.02
C MET A 56 -7.07 -18.03 2.24
N ARG A 57 -6.33 -18.09 1.15
CA ARG A 57 -4.91 -18.40 1.14
C ARG A 57 -4.14 -17.29 0.44
N GLU A 58 -3.14 -16.74 1.12
CA GLU A 58 -2.22 -15.77 0.53
C GLU A 58 -1.31 -16.48 -0.47
N LEU A 59 -1.18 -15.90 -1.68
CA LEU A 59 -0.35 -16.45 -2.75
C LEU A 59 0.91 -15.62 -2.96
N GLU A 60 0.77 -14.29 -3.03
CA GLU A 60 1.88 -13.37 -3.27
C GLU A 60 1.59 -12.03 -2.58
N VAL A 61 2.64 -11.44 -2.02
CA VAL A 61 2.67 -10.03 -1.63
C VAL A 61 3.85 -9.38 -2.32
N ARG A 62 3.58 -8.27 -3.02
CA ARG A 62 4.59 -7.52 -3.77
C ARG A 62 4.56 -6.05 -3.39
N ALA A 63 5.74 -5.44 -3.25
CA ALA A 63 5.83 -4.01 -3.05
C ALA A 63 5.54 -3.27 -4.36
N VAL A 64 4.63 -2.30 -4.30
CA VAL A 64 4.32 -1.39 -5.42
C VAL A 64 5.09 -0.09 -5.25
N ASN A 65 4.96 0.52 -4.06
CA ASN A 65 5.70 1.72 -3.68
C ASN A 65 6.08 1.64 -2.20
N PRO A 66 7.13 0.90 -1.83
CA PRO A 66 7.54 0.77 -0.44
C PRO A 66 8.02 2.11 0.13
N PRO A 67 7.73 2.42 1.39
CA PRO A 67 7.01 1.61 2.39
C PRO A 67 5.48 1.81 2.43
N TYR A 68 4.89 2.45 1.41
CA TYR A 68 3.51 2.96 1.41
C TYR A 68 2.48 2.09 0.67
N SER A 69 2.90 1.21 -0.23
CA SER A 69 1.92 0.45 -1.03
C SER A 69 2.44 -0.93 -1.37
N TYR A 70 1.59 -1.91 -1.11
CA TYR A 70 1.81 -3.32 -1.41
C TYR A 70 0.59 -3.87 -2.12
N SER A 71 0.80 -4.76 -3.09
CA SER A 71 -0.27 -5.57 -3.65
C SER A 71 -0.23 -6.95 -3.02
N ARG A 72 -1.41 -7.46 -2.65
CA ARG A 72 -1.58 -8.83 -2.19
C ARG A 72 -2.53 -9.57 -3.13
N VAL A 73 -2.17 -10.80 -3.45
CA VAL A 73 -3.00 -11.74 -4.18
C VAL A 73 -3.36 -12.87 -3.24
N SER A 74 -4.66 -13.06 -3.01
CA SER A 74 -5.18 -14.17 -2.23
C SER A 74 -6.14 -15.02 -3.08
N TYR A 75 -6.31 -16.27 -2.69
CA TYR A 75 -7.22 -17.21 -3.33
C TYR A 75 -8.24 -17.70 -2.32
N ASN A 76 -9.53 -17.62 -2.67
CA ASN A 76 -10.61 -18.14 -1.86
C ASN A 76 -10.98 -19.56 -2.30
N ASP A 77 -10.69 -20.56 -1.46
CA ASP A 77 -10.95 -21.97 -1.75
C ASP A 77 -12.45 -22.30 -1.80
N ARG A 78 -13.32 -21.49 -1.19
CA ARG A 78 -14.77 -21.69 -1.18
C ARG A 78 -15.42 -21.21 -2.47
N THR A 79 -15.11 -19.98 -2.89
CA THR A 79 -15.68 -19.39 -4.12
C THR A 79 -14.87 -19.73 -5.37
N LYS A 80 -13.65 -20.25 -5.21
CA LYS A 80 -12.68 -20.54 -6.27
C LYS A 80 -12.21 -19.29 -7.02
N GLU A 81 -12.20 -18.15 -6.34
CA GLU A 81 -11.85 -16.85 -6.92
C GLU A 81 -10.49 -16.35 -6.42
N TYR A 82 -9.85 -15.52 -7.24
CA TYR A 82 -8.68 -14.76 -6.86
C TYR A 82 -9.11 -13.36 -6.42
N LEU A 83 -8.57 -12.89 -5.31
CA LEU A 83 -8.75 -11.54 -4.81
C LEU A 83 -7.42 -10.78 -4.95
N TYR A 84 -7.46 -9.66 -5.66
CA TYR A 84 -6.37 -8.72 -5.77
C TYR A 84 -6.68 -7.50 -4.91
N GLU A 85 -5.81 -7.20 -3.94
CA GLU A 85 -5.99 -6.09 -3.02
C GLU A 85 -4.74 -5.21 -2.95
N ILE A 86 -4.96 -3.91 -2.78
CA ILE A 86 -3.88 -2.94 -2.52
C ILE A 86 -3.92 -2.57 -1.05
N LEU A 87 -2.79 -2.74 -0.38
CA LEU A 87 -2.58 -2.44 1.02
C LEU A 87 -1.88 -1.09 1.12
N GLU A 88 -2.56 -0.14 1.77
CA GLU A 88 -2.10 1.23 2.01
C GLU A 88 -2.14 1.59 3.50
N PRO A 89 -1.39 2.61 3.93
CA PRO A 89 -1.40 3.13 5.28
C PRO A 89 -2.80 3.48 5.74
N GLN A 90 -3.17 2.93 6.89
CA GLN A 90 -4.47 3.19 7.49
C GLN A 90 -4.42 4.52 8.24
N LEU A 91 -5.11 5.53 7.71
CA LEU A 91 -5.26 6.83 8.35
C LEU A 91 -6.37 6.79 9.41
N SER A 92 -6.09 7.33 10.60
CA SER A 92 -7.10 7.63 11.63
C SER A 92 -8.09 8.68 11.14
N ALA A 93 -9.24 8.79 11.83
CA ALA A 93 -10.26 9.78 11.50
C ALA A 93 -9.71 11.23 11.54
N HIS A 94 -8.83 11.51 12.51
CA HIS A 94 -8.19 12.81 12.64
C HIS A 94 -7.23 13.10 11.48
N GLU A 95 -6.37 12.14 11.13
CA GLU A 95 -5.42 12.28 10.00
C GLU A 95 -6.17 12.46 8.67
N LYS A 96 -7.27 11.73 8.46
CA LYS A 96 -8.13 11.91 7.28
C LYS A 96 -8.70 13.33 7.20
N GLY A 97 -9.14 13.87 8.32
CA GLY A 97 -9.64 15.26 8.42
C GLY A 97 -8.55 16.27 8.07
N LEU A 98 -7.35 16.10 8.64
CA LEU A 98 -6.19 16.94 8.36
C LEU A 98 -5.78 16.89 6.88
N VAL A 99 -5.67 15.70 6.30
CA VAL A 99 -5.33 15.51 4.88
C VAL A 99 -6.36 16.18 3.98
N THR A 100 -7.65 16.07 4.31
CA THR A 100 -8.73 16.71 3.55
C THR A 100 -8.63 18.23 3.61
N HIS A 101 -8.38 18.78 4.80
CA HIS A 101 -8.22 20.22 4.98
C HIS A 101 -7.00 20.75 4.21
N LEU A 102 -5.83 20.10 4.37
CA LEU A 102 -4.62 20.47 3.64
C LEU A 102 -4.83 20.44 2.12
N LYS A 103 -5.47 19.39 1.59
CA LYS A 103 -5.80 19.30 0.17
C LYS A 103 -6.69 20.46 -0.27
N ALA A 104 -7.74 20.78 0.49
CA ALA A 104 -8.63 21.89 0.16
C ALA A 104 -7.91 23.24 0.15
N THR A 105 -7.09 23.52 1.16
CA THR A 105 -6.31 24.77 1.24
C THR A 105 -5.31 24.87 0.09
N LEU A 106 -4.59 23.78 -0.22
CA LEU A 106 -3.64 23.77 -1.34
C LEU A 106 -4.34 23.98 -2.68
N THR A 107 -5.48 23.34 -2.91
CA THR A 107 -6.27 23.55 -4.13
C THR A 107 -6.79 24.97 -4.23
N GLN A 108 -7.21 25.58 -3.12
CA GLN A 108 -7.66 26.97 -3.11
C GLN A 108 -6.53 27.93 -3.50
N ILE A 109 -5.34 27.78 -2.90
CA ILE A 109 -4.20 28.66 -3.18
C ILE A 109 -3.73 28.47 -4.63
N LEU A 110 -3.37 27.23 -5.02
CA LEU A 110 -2.79 26.95 -6.32
C LEU A 110 -3.80 27.07 -7.48
N GLY A 111 -5.08 26.73 -7.22
CA GLY A 111 -6.15 26.84 -8.20
C GLY A 111 -6.46 28.31 -8.54
N SER A 112 -6.36 29.20 -7.55
CA SER A 112 -6.53 30.64 -7.78
C SER A 112 -5.41 31.19 -8.66
N GLU A 113 -4.15 30.85 -8.37
CA GLU A 113 -3.00 31.33 -9.14
C GLU A 113 -3.01 30.81 -10.59
N THR A 114 -3.39 29.55 -10.80
CA THR A 114 -3.47 28.97 -12.16
C THR A 114 -4.56 29.63 -13.00
N ALA A 115 -5.69 30.00 -12.39
CA ALA A 115 -6.77 30.70 -13.08
C ALA A 115 -6.32 32.09 -13.55
N GLU A 116 -5.64 32.87 -12.71
CA GLU A 116 -5.14 34.20 -13.08
C GLU A 116 -4.10 34.13 -14.21
N LEU A 117 -3.14 33.20 -14.12
CA LEU A 117 -2.11 33.00 -15.15
C LEU A 117 -2.71 32.57 -16.51
N SER A 118 -3.76 31.73 -16.50
CA SER A 118 -4.43 31.30 -17.74
C SER A 118 -5.20 32.42 -18.46
N THR A 119 -5.62 33.46 -17.72
CA THR A 119 -6.30 34.63 -18.30
C THR A 119 -5.32 35.68 -18.82
N ALA A 120 -4.13 35.79 -18.22
CA ALA A 120 -3.07 36.67 -18.68
C ALA A 120 -2.47 36.22 -20.02
N ASP A 121 -2.45 34.92 -20.30
CA ASP A 121 -1.91 34.32 -21.53
C ASP A 121 -2.82 34.53 -22.77
N LYS A 122 -4.00 35.13 -22.61
CA LYS A 122 -5.00 35.34 -23.68
C LYS A 122 -5.00 36.76 -24.26
N ARG A 123 -3.96 37.56 -24.01
CA ARG A 123 -3.80 38.92 -24.52
C ARG A 123 -2.62 39.07 -25.45
#